data_AF-A0A533XUW8-F1
#
_entry.id   AF-A0A533XUW8-F1
#
_cell.length_a   1.000
_cell.length_b   1.000
_cell.length_c   1.000
_cell.angle_alpha   90.00
_cell.angle_beta   90.00
_cell.angle_gamma   90.00
#
_symmetry.space_group_name_H-M   'P 1'
#
loop_
_entity.id
_entity.type
_entity.pdbx_description
1 polymer ?
#
loop_
_entity_poly.entity_id
_entity_poly.type
_entity_poly.pdbx_seq_one_letter_code
_entity_poly.pdbx_strand_id
1 'polypeptide(L)'
;MRLRRTVVRALLCLCAWAATTTASAQLAANNPIVLENQQPGSSNWFWSLHADDAHGQIKGYASATSVLQNQSITLYVTVNPAQTYTIDFYRMGWYAGLGGRLRLHVGPLNG
;
A
#
# COMPACT_ATOMS: atom_id res chain seq x y z
N MET A 1 12.99 -30.63 51.99
CA MET A 1 13.50 -30.88 50.62
C MET A 1 12.42 -30.97 49.51
N ARG A 2 11.18 -30.44 49.70
CA ARG A 2 10.13 -30.44 48.66
C ARG A 2 9.84 -29.06 48.02
N LEU A 3 10.33 -27.97 48.62
CA LEU A 3 10.05 -26.58 48.18
C LEU A 3 10.96 -26.06 47.04
N ARG A 4 12.13 -26.68 46.84
CA ARG A 4 13.08 -26.28 45.78
C ARG A 4 12.69 -26.76 44.37
N ARG A 5 11.79 -27.74 44.26
CA ARG A 5 11.38 -28.35 42.97
C ARG A 5 10.21 -27.64 42.30
N THR A 6 9.36 -26.98 43.07
CA THR A 6 8.19 -26.22 42.57
C THR A 6 8.58 -24.87 41.97
N VAL A 7 9.57 -24.18 42.56
CA VAL A 7 10.06 -22.88 42.07
C VAL A 7 10.71 -23.01 40.69
N VAL A 8 11.46 -24.09 40.45
CA VAL A 8 12.12 -24.34 39.16
C VAL A 8 11.11 -24.61 38.04
N ARG A 9 9.98 -25.29 38.33
CA ARG A 9 8.89 -25.51 37.35
C ARG A 9 8.11 -24.22 37.03
N ALA A 10 7.91 -23.34 38.01
CA ALA A 10 7.23 -22.05 37.79
C ALA A 10 8.06 -21.06 36.95
N LEU A 11 9.40 -21.04 37.14
CA LEU A 11 10.32 -20.21 36.34
C LEU A 11 10.48 -20.71 34.89
N LEU A 12 10.45 -22.03 34.66
CA LEU A 12 10.49 -22.60 33.30
C LEU A 12 9.23 -22.28 32.47
N CYS A 13 8.06 -22.17 33.10
CA CYS A 13 6.83 -21.77 32.41
C CYS A 13 6.80 -20.27 32.04
N LEU A 14 7.41 -19.38 32.84
CA LEU A 14 7.51 -17.95 32.52
C LEU A 14 8.49 -17.66 31.38
N CYS A 15 9.64 -18.36 31.33
CA CYS A 15 10.61 -18.21 30.24
C CYS A 15 10.10 -18.74 28.89
N ALA A 16 9.26 -19.77 28.89
CA ALA A 16 8.65 -20.31 27.67
C ALA A 16 7.60 -19.35 27.04
N TRP A 17 6.97 -18.47 27.83
CA TRP A 17 5.97 -17.51 27.35
C TRP A 17 6.58 -16.19 26.85
N ALA A 18 7.74 -15.79 27.39
CA ALA A 18 8.49 -14.63 26.92
C ALA A 18 9.18 -14.88 25.56
N ALA A 19 9.56 -16.13 25.26
CA ALA A 19 10.22 -16.48 24.01
C ALA A 19 9.28 -16.53 22.79
N THR A 20 7.98 -16.76 23.00
CA THR A 20 7.00 -16.87 21.90
C THR A 20 6.43 -15.53 21.44
N THR A 21 6.40 -14.52 22.31
CA THR A 21 5.89 -13.17 21.99
C THR A 21 6.89 -12.31 21.20
N THR A 22 8.20 -12.51 21.41
CA THR A 22 9.25 -11.78 20.68
C THR A 22 9.41 -12.27 19.23
N ALA A 23 9.28 -13.58 19.00
CA ALA A 23 9.38 -14.17 17.68
C ALA A 23 8.23 -13.75 16.73
N SER A 24 7.00 -13.62 17.24
CA SER A 24 5.84 -13.18 16.45
C SER A 24 5.93 -11.69 16.06
N ALA A 25 6.40 -10.84 16.97
CA ALA A 25 6.67 -9.43 16.69
C ALA A 25 7.78 -9.26 15.63
N GLN A 26 8.83 -10.09 15.69
CA GLN A 26 9.93 -10.07 14.70
C GLN A 26 9.47 -10.53 13.30
N LEU A 27 8.62 -11.56 13.21
CA LEU A 27 8.04 -12.01 11.94
C LEU A 27 7.12 -10.95 11.32
N ALA A 28 6.37 -10.21 12.15
CA ALA A 28 5.57 -9.08 11.69
C ALA A 28 6.46 -7.92 11.20
N ALA A 29 7.58 -7.63 11.88
CA ALA A 29 8.52 -6.59 11.48
C ALA A 29 9.23 -6.89 10.14
N ASN A 30 9.50 -8.15 9.84
CA ASN A 30 10.17 -8.57 8.60
C ASN A 30 9.24 -8.73 7.40
N ASN A 31 7.92 -8.56 7.58
CA ASN A 31 6.98 -8.67 6.47
C ASN A 31 7.04 -7.40 5.60
N PRO A 32 7.40 -7.50 4.30
CA PRO A 32 7.52 -6.32 3.43
C PRO A 32 6.20 -5.56 3.27
N ILE A 33 5.05 -6.20 3.44
CA ILE A 33 3.74 -5.54 3.43
C ILE A 33 3.55 -4.68 4.68
N VAL A 34 4.03 -5.13 5.85
CA VAL A 34 3.97 -4.34 7.08
C VAL A 34 4.85 -3.10 6.95
N LEU A 35 6.08 -3.25 6.45
CA LEU A 35 7.00 -2.13 6.20
C LEU A 35 6.43 -1.14 5.17
N GLU A 36 5.79 -1.63 4.10
CA GLU A 36 5.15 -0.76 3.12
C GLU A 36 3.93 -0.04 3.71
N ASN A 37 3.10 -0.73 4.52
CA ASN A 37 1.90 -0.12 5.12
C ASN A 37 2.23 0.94 6.18
N GLN A 38 3.47 1.00 6.69
CA GLN A 38 3.96 2.06 7.58
C GLN A 38 4.32 3.35 6.85
N GLN A 39 4.36 3.34 5.51
CA GLN A 39 4.65 4.53 4.72
C GLN A 39 3.47 5.52 4.77
N PRO A 40 3.71 6.83 4.56
CA PRO A 40 2.65 7.82 4.51
C PRO A 40 1.61 7.48 3.42
N GLY A 41 0.34 7.44 3.81
CA GLY A 41 -0.78 7.27 2.89
C GLY A 41 -1.30 8.59 2.32
N SER A 42 -2.27 8.49 1.42
CA SER A 42 -3.04 9.59 0.87
C SER A 42 -4.46 9.11 0.57
N SER A 43 -5.45 9.96 0.85
CA SER A 43 -6.86 9.75 0.46
C SER A 43 -7.21 10.42 -0.87
N ASN A 44 -6.27 11.09 -1.55
CA ASN A 44 -6.54 11.84 -2.78
C ASN A 44 -6.92 10.96 -3.98
N TRP A 45 -6.75 9.65 -3.88
CA TRP A 45 -7.26 8.70 -4.87
C TRP A 45 -8.78 8.51 -4.78
N PHE A 46 -9.41 8.88 -3.65
CA PHE A 46 -10.85 8.85 -3.50
C PHE A 46 -11.53 10.03 -4.20
N TRP A 47 -12.78 9.78 -4.58
CA TRP A 47 -13.80 10.68 -5.10
C TRP A 47 -13.44 12.17 -5.13
N SER A 48 -12.96 12.58 -6.31
CA SER A 48 -12.82 13.99 -6.68
C SER A 48 -13.36 14.16 -8.10
N LEU A 49 -14.31 15.09 -8.27
CA LEU A 49 -14.92 15.34 -9.58
C LEU A 49 -13.98 16.25 -10.39
N HIS A 50 -13.05 15.63 -11.13
CA HIS A 50 -12.08 16.35 -11.96
C HIS A 50 -12.49 16.49 -13.42
N ALA A 51 -13.42 15.65 -13.88
CA ALA A 51 -13.86 15.63 -15.27
C ALA A 51 -15.30 15.14 -15.39
N ASP A 52 -15.94 15.50 -16.50
CA ASP A 52 -17.30 15.09 -16.84
C ASP A 52 -17.33 13.94 -17.86
N ASP A 53 -18.02 12.85 -17.50
CA ASP A 53 -18.18 11.69 -18.36
C ASP A 53 -19.22 11.90 -19.47
N ALA A 54 -20.24 12.73 -19.22
CA ALA A 54 -21.34 12.98 -20.16
C ALA A 54 -20.85 13.68 -21.45
N HIS A 55 -19.88 14.57 -21.31
CA HIS A 55 -19.20 15.24 -22.43
C HIS A 55 -17.92 14.52 -22.86
N GLY A 56 -17.56 13.42 -22.19
CA GLY A 56 -16.35 12.65 -22.46
C GLY A 56 -15.06 13.45 -22.31
N GLN A 57 -14.99 14.30 -21.28
CA GLN A 57 -13.93 15.30 -21.17
C GLN A 57 -12.52 14.68 -21.12
N ILE A 58 -12.39 13.49 -20.53
CA ILE A 58 -11.18 12.68 -20.56
C ILE A 58 -11.56 11.21 -20.65
N LYS A 59 -10.90 10.46 -21.54
CA LYS A 59 -11.01 9.00 -21.63
C LYS A 59 -9.62 8.39 -21.76
N GLY A 60 -9.49 7.14 -21.34
CA GLY A 60 -8.25 6.42 -21.53
C GLY A 60 -8.37 4.93 -21.30
N TYR A 61 -7.35 4.20 -21.75
CA TYR A 61 -7.19 2.76 -21.55
C TYR A 61 -5.71 2.41 -21.48
N ALA A 62 -5.40 1.24 -20.92
CA ALA A 62 -4.03 0.73 -20.86
C ALA A 62 -3.78 -0.32 -21.96
N SER A 63 -2.54 -0.46 -22.39
CA SER A 63 -2.12 -1.47 -23.38
C SER A 63 -2.27 -2.91 -22.88
N ALA A 64 -2.33 -3.12 -21.57
CA ALA A 64 -2.49 -4.43 -20.94
C ALA A 64 -3.17 -4.27 -19.56
N THR A 65 -3.78 -5.34 -19.06
CA THR A 65 -4.36 -5.38 -17.71
C THR A 65 -3.32 -5.61 -16.61
N SER A 66 -2.20 -6.25 -16.94
CA SER A 66 -1.11 -6.54 -16.02
C SER A 66 0.20 -6.69 -16.77
N VAL A 67 1.31 -6.36 -16.10
CA VAL A 67 2.67 -6.53 -16.60
C VAL A 67 3.55 -7.12 -15.50
N LEU A 68 4.61 -7.84 -15.89
CA LEU A 68 5.64 -8.30 -14.95
C LEU A 68 6.52 -7.13 -14.50
N GLN A 69 7.28 -7.34 -13.43
CA GLN A 69 8.29 -6.36 -13.02
C GLN A 69 9.25 -6.05 -14.17
N ASN A 70 9.62 -4.78 -14.31
CA ASN A 70 10.48 -4.24 -15.37
C ASN A 70 9.90 -4.32 -16.80
N GLN A 71 8.64 -4.73 -16.97
CA GLN A 71 7.93 -4.60 -18.24
C GLN A 71 7.18 -3.27 -18.30
N SER A 72 6.87 -2.83 -19.53
CA SER A 72 6.20 -1.56 -19.79
C SER A 72 4.71 -1.73 -20.02
N ILE A 73 3.93 -0.76 -19.54
CA ILE A 73 2.51 -0.58 -19.82
C ILE A 73 2.31 0.82 -20.41
N THR A 74 1.64 0.91 -21.55
CA THR A 74 1.34 2.19 -22.20
C THR A 74 -0.05 2.63 -21.79
N LEU A 75 -0.20 3.90 -21.44
CA LEU A 75 -1.49 4.53 -21.15
C LEU A 75 -1.88 5.42 -22.34
N TYR A 76 -3.04 5.15 -22.91
CA TYR A 76 -3.63 5.97 -23.97
C TYR A 76 -4.66 6.89 -23.34
N VAL A 77 -4.55 8.19 -23.60
CA VAL A 77 -5.42 9.22 -23.04
C VAL A 77 -5.83 10.18 -24.15
N THR A 78 -7.08 10.62 -24.11
CA THR A 78 -7.61 11.68 -24.96
C THR A 78 -8.40 12.65 -24.11
N VAL A 79 -8.21 13.94 -24.35
CA VAL A 79 -8.91 15.02 -23.64
C VAL A 79 -9.69 15.89 -24.64
N ASN A 80 -10.93 16.25 -24.30
CA ASN A 80 -11.79 17.08 -25.15
C ASN A 80 -12.62 18.07 -24.30
N PRO A 81 -12.49 19.40 -24.48
CA PRO A 81 -11.59 20.09 -25.42
C PRO A 81 -10.11 19.91 -25.05
N ALA A 82 -9.22 20.18 -26.00
CA ALA A 82 -7.77 20.09 -25.79
C ALA A 82 -7.33 20.96 -24.60
N GLN A 83 -6.68 20.34 -23.62
CA GLN A 83 -6.17 20.96 -22.41
C GLN A 83 -5.10 20.04 -21.80
N THR A 84 -4.39 20.53 -20.78
CA THR A 84 -3.40 19.72 -20.08
C THR A 84 -4.03 18.82 -19.03
N TYR A 85 -3.43 17.66 -18.77
CA TYR A 85 -3.83 16.74 -17.70
C TYR A 85 -2.61 16.23 -16.91
N THR A 86 -2.85 15.62 -15.74
CA THR A 86 -1.82 14.97 -14.91
C THR A 86 -2.19 13.51 -14.64
N ILE A 87 -1.22 12.69 -14.28
CA ILE A 87 -1.43 11.29 -13.89
C ILE A 87 -0.79 11.07 -12.51
N ASP A 88 -1.60 10.63 -11.55
CA ASP A 88 -1.11 10.15 -10.26
C ASP A 88 -1.17 8.62 -10.21
N PHE A 89 -0.05 8.01 -9.82
CA PHE A 89 0.04 6.57 -9.60
C PHE A 89 -0.06 6.28 -8.11
N TYR A 90 -1.12 5.58 -7.71
CA TYR A 90 -1.31 5.13 -6.34
C TYR A 90 -1.04 3.63 -6.22
N ARG A 91 -0.35 3.22 -5.15
CA ARG A 91 -0.41 1.84 -4.66
C ARG A 91 -1.57 1.73 -3.69
N MET A 92 -2.49 0.81 -3.93
CA MET A 92 -3.60 0.52 -3.03
C MET A 92 -3.12 -0.20 -1.75
N GLY A 93 -3.69 0.14 -0.60
CA GLY A 93 -3.32 -0.50 0.67
C GLY A 93 -3.93 0.19 1.89
N TRP A 94 -3.63 -0.31 3.08
CA TRP A 94 -4.23 0.22 4.32
C TRP A 94 -3.74 1.63 4.65
N TYR A 95 -2.41 1.86 4.69
CA TYR A 95 -1.76 3.14 4.98
C TYR A 95 -2.49 4.01 6.03
N ALA A 96 -2.61 3.50 7.26
CA ALA A 96 -3.33 4.15 8.37
C ALA A 96 -4.82 4.47 8.10
N GLY A 97 -5.46 3.73 7.20
CA GLY A 97 -6.86 3.92 6.80
C GLY A 97 -7.06 4.85 5.60
N LEU A 98 -6.01 5.42 5.01
CA LEU A 98 -6.11 6.34 3.88
C LEU A 98 -6.35 5.63 2.53
N GLY A 99 -6.14 4.31 2.47
CA GLY A 99 -6.54 3.49 1.32
C GLY A 99 -5.55 3.45 0.14
N GLY A 100 -4.55 4.33 0.13
CA GLY A 100 -3.53 4.34 -0.90
C GLY A 100 -2.29 5.14 -0.53
N ARG A 101 -1.22 4.98 -1.30
CA ARG A 101 0.00 5.80 -1.23
C ARG A 101 0.33 6.31 -2.61
N LEU A 102 0.52 7.62 -2.73
CA LEU A 102 1.01 8.23 -3.96
C LEU A 102 2.46 7.77 -4.20
N ARG A 103 2.71 7.23 -5.39
CA ARG A 103 4.01 6.69 -5.81
C ARG A 103 4.69 7.59 -6.82
N LEU A 104 3.91 8.24 -7.68
CA LEU A 104 4.41 9.09 -8.74
C LEU A 104 3.32 10.08 -9.16
N HIS A 105 3.72 11.33 -9.39
CA HIS A 105 2.93 12.36 -10.05
C HIS A 105 3.60 12.68 -11.39
N VAL A 106 2.83 12.72 -12.47
CA VAL A 106 3.30 13.03 -13.83
C VAL A 106 2.47 14.16 -14.41
N GLY A 107 3.15 15.14 -15.00
CA GLY A 107 2.54 16.21 -15.79
C GLY A 107 2.95 17.61 -15.36
N PRO A 108 2.31 18.65 -15.92
CA PRO A 108 1.20 18.55 -16.89
C PRO A 108 1.63 17.93 -18.23
N LEU A 109 0.74 17.14 -18.84
CA LEU A 109 0.86 16.54 -20.16
C LEU A 109 -0.18 17.18 -21.10
N ASN A 110 0.14 17.31 -22.40
CA ASN A 110 -0.83 17.76 -23.39
C ASN A 110 -1.81 16.61 -23.71
N GLY A 111 -3.11 16.88 -23.62
CA GLY A 111 -4.19 15.92 -23.85
C GLY A 111 -4.92 16.09 -25.17
#